data_AF-A0A139NJX3-F1
#
_entry.id   AF-A0A139NJX3-F1
#
_cell.length_a   1.000
_cell.length_b   1.000
_cell.length_c   1.000
_cell.angle_alpha   90.00
_cell.angle_beta   90.00
_cell.angle_gamma   90.00
#
_symmetry.space_group_name_H-M   'P 1'
#
loop_
_entity.id
_entity.type
_entity.pdbx_description
1 polymer ?
#
loop_
_entity_poly.entity_id
_entity_poly.type
_entity_poly.pdbx_seq_one_letter_code
_entity_poly.pdbx_strand_id
1 'polypeptide(L)'
;MREKVAVVFGTFAPLHQGHIDLIQEAKRYYDRVRVIVSGFDGDRGQEVGLTLQKRFRYIRETFRDDELTEVFKLNETDFPRYPLGWGLWLPALLELIHYNPQGEELIFLLEKLTIKRSLKIVVLLVALKKDNLVFLQL
;
A
#
# COMPACT_ATOMS: atom_id res chain seq x y z
N MET A 1 19.85 -13.12 -3.58
CA MET A 1 19.29 -11.95 -2.87
C MET A 1 17.77 -12.05 -2.94
N ARG A 2 17.04 -11.49 -1.96
CA ARG A 2 15.58 -11.38 -2.07
C ARG A 2 15.22 -10.23 -3.01
N GLU A 3 14.12 -10.39 -3.74
CA GLU A 3 13.52 -9.34 -4.55
C GLU A 3 12.96 -8.26 -3.62
N LYS A 4 13.31 -7.00 -3.86
CA LYS A 4 12.81 -5.86 -3.10
C LYS A 4 11.55 -5.34 -3.76
N VAL A 5 10.42 -5.51 -3.08
CA VAL A 5 9.11 -5.12 -3.58
C VAL A 5 8.63 -3.91 -2.79
N ALA A 6 8.44 -2.78 -3.47
CA ALA A 6 7.79 -1.63 -2.86
C ALA A 6 6.27 -1.86 -2.78
N VAL A 7 5.68 -1.61 -1.63
CA VAL A 7 4.23 -1.61 -1.42
C VAL A 7 3.78 -0.17 -1.23
N VAL A 8 3.18 0.42 -2.26
CA VAL A 8 2.63 1.79 -2.20
C VAL A 8 1.18 1.68 -1.78
N PHE A 9 0.83 2.27 -0.63
CA PHE A 9 -0.51 2.15 -0.06
C PHE A 9 -1.24 3.50 -0.09
N GLY A 10 -2.51 3.51 -0.50
CA GLY A 10 -3.27 4.76 -0.56
C GLY A 10 -4.77 4.59 -0.82
N THR A 11 -5.52 5.63 -0.45
CA THR A 11 -6.94 5.76 -0.78
C THR A 11 -7.12 6.23 -2.24
N PHE A 12 -6.23 7.09 -2.76
CA PHE A 12 -6.30 7.63 -4.14
C PHE A 12 -7.64 8.31 -4.50
N ALA A 13 -8.10 9.20 -3.62
CA ALA A 13 -9.38 9.91 -3.76
C ALA A 13 -9.18 11.44 -3.83
N PRO A 14 -8.70 12.00 -4.96
CA PRO A 14 -8.40 11.34 -6.23
C PRO A 14 -6.93 10.90 -6.38
N LEU A 15 -6.66 10.09 -7.41
CA LEU A 15 -5.31 9.91 -7.95
C LEU A 15 -4.81 11.27 -8.47
N HIS A 16 -3.62 11.69 -8.03
CA HIS A 16 -2.98 12.94 -8.45
C HIS A 16 -1.47 12.76 -8.65
N GLN A 17 -0.79 13.80 -9.15
CA GLN A 17 0.63 13.71 -9.55
C GLN A 17 1.56 13.19 -8.45
N GLY A 18 1.41 13.65 -7.20
CA GLY A 18 2.22 13.14 -6.07
C GLY A 18 2.21 11.62 -5.90
N HIS A 19 1.06 10.96 -6.07
CA HIS A 19 0.96 9.50 -6.05
C HIS A 19 1.72 8.87 -7.22
N ILE A 20 1.59 9.45 -8.42
CA ILE A 20 2.25 8.96 -9.63
C ILE A 20 3.75 9.07 -9.46
N ASP A 21 4.24 10.21 -8.99
CA ASP A 21 5.66 10.46 -8.74
C ASP A 21 6.24 9.47 -7.71
N LEU A 22 5.48 9.16 -6.64
CA LEU A 22 5.88 8.17 -5.64
C LEU A 22 6.06 6.77 -6.25
N ILE A 23 5.10 6.32 -7.06
CA ILE A 23 5.16 5.01 -7.72
C ILE A 23 6.33 4.98 -8.73
N GLN A 24 6.48 6.04 -9.51
CA GLN A 24 7.59 6.19 -10.46
C GLN A 24 8.96 6.22 -9.76
N GLU A 25 9.03 6.85 -8.58
CA GLU A 25 10.23 6.86 -7.76
C GLU A 25 10.55 5.50 -7.17
N ALA A 26 9.55 4.78 -6.67
CA ALA A 26 9.72 3.43 -6.15
C ALA A 26 10.37 2.50 -7.20
N LYS A 27 9.93 2.56 -8.46
CA LYS A 27 10.51 1.75 -9.56
C LYS A 27 11.99 2.03 -9.83
N ARG A 28 12.54 3.16 -9.39
CA ARG A 28 13.98 3.46 -9.54
C ARG A 28 14.84 2.75 -8.51
N TYR A 29 14.26 2.30 -7.41
CA TYR A 29 14.98 1.76 -6.24
C TYR A 29 14.63 0.32 -5.88
N TYR A 30 13.54 -0.21 -6.45
CA TYR A 30 12.97 -1.50 -6.11
C TYR A 30 12.71 -2.33 -7.38
N ASP A 31 12.75 -3.65 -7.23
CA ASP A 31 12.62 -4.58 -8.35
C ASP A 31 11.18 -4.64 -8.87
N ARG A 32 10.19 -4.42 -7.99
CA ARG A 32 8.75 -4.35 -8.30
C ARG A 32 8.04 -3.32 -7.43
N VAL A 33 6.86 -2.87 -7.90
CA VAL A 33 5.95 -2.04 -7.13
C VAL A 33 4.55 -2.68 -7.10
N ARG A 34 4.03 -2.89 -5.89
CA ARG A 34 2.65 -3.30 -5.64
C ARG A 34 1.88 -2.12 -5.08
N VAL A 35 0.92 -1.61 -5.85
CA VAL A 35 0.06 -0.49 -5.46
C VAL A 35 -1.21 -1.06 -4.86
N ILE A 36 -1.49 -0.71 -3.60
CA ILE A 36 -2.67 -1.16 -2.87
C ILE A 36 -3.67 -0.02 -2.80
N VAL A 37 -4.75 -0.16 -3.56
CA VAL A 37 -5.88 0.76 -3.54
C VAL A 37 -6.84 0.30 -2.46
N SER A 38 -6.87 1.02 -1.34
CA SER A 38 -7.69 0.68 -0.19
C SER A 38 -8.90 1.60 -0.02
N GLY A 39 -9.92 1.08 0.65
CA GLY A 39 -11.12 1.82 0.99
C GLY A 39 -12.22 0.89 1.49
N PHE A 40 -13.32 1.48 1.91
CA PHE A 40 -14.46 0.77 2.48
C PHE A 40 -15.75 1.45 2.06
N ASP A 41 -16.86 0.74 2.20
CA ASP A 41 -18.18 1.28 1.84
C ASP A 41 -18.53 2.51 2.70
N GLY A 42 -18.85 3.60 2.03
CA GLY A 42 -19.15 4.89 2.67
C GLY A 42 -17.92 5.70 3.08
N ASP A 43 -16.73 5.40 2.55
CA ASP A 43 -15.56 6.27 2.75
C ASP A 43 -15.70 7.64 2.05
N ARG A 44 -14.82 8.58 2.42
CA ARG A 44 -14.79 9.94 1.86
C ARG A 44 -14.67 9.97 0.33
N GLY A 45 -14.00 8.97 -0.25
CA GLY A 45 -13.92 8.84 -1.71
C GLY A 45 -15.29 8.55 -2.31
N GLN A 46 -16.04 7.63 -1.72
CA GLN A 46 -17.39 7.31 -2.15
C GLN A 46 -18.36 8.49 -2.01
N GLU A 47 -18.26 9.29 -0.94
CA GLU A 47 -19.07 10.50 -0.74
C GLU A 47 -18.97 11.50 -1.90
N VAL A 48 -17.79 11.61 -2.52
CA VAL A 48 -17.54 12.46 -3.70
C VAL A 48 -17.66 11.70 -5.03
N GLY A 49 -18.26 10.51 -5.02
CA GLY A 49 -18.51 9.70 -6.22
C GLY A 49 -17.32 8.90 -6.75
N LEU A 50 -16.21 8.84 -5.99
CA LEU A 50 -15.01 8.04 -6.26
C LEU A 50 -15.06 6.74 -5.45
N THR A 51 -15.91 5.80 -5.88
CA THR A 51 -15.98 4.46 -5.27
C THR A 51 -14.63 3.74 -5.32
N LEU A 52 -14.42 2.78 -4.42
CA LEU A 52 -13.20 1.96 -4.41
C LEU A 52 -12.91 1.35 -5.78
N GLN A 53 -13.95 0.88 -6.48
CA GLN A 53 -13.81 0.32 -7.82
C GLN A 53 -13.36 1.35 -8.87
N LYS A 54 -13.83 2.61 -8.80
CA LYS A 54 -13.39 3.68 -9.72
C LYS A 54 -11.93 4.03 -9.46
N ARG A 55 -11.54 4.19 -8.19
CA ARG A 55 -10.16 4.50 -7.79
C ARG A 55 -9.20 3.39 -8.24
N PHE A 56 -9.57 2.14 -8.03
CA PHE A 56 -8.81 0.99 -8.52
C PHE A 56 -8.66 1.00 -10.04
N ARG A 57 -9.74 1.29 -10.78
CA ARG A 57 -9.71 1.40 -12.24
C ARG A 57 -8.75 2.50 -12.71
N TYR A 58 -8.80 3.69 -12.11
CA TYR A 58 -7.93 4.81 -12.50
C TYR A 58 -6.45 4.47 -12.33
N ILE A 59 -6.08 3.82 -11.23
CA ILE A 59 -4.69 3.38 -11.02
C ILE A 59 -4.30 2.32 -12.05
N ARG A 60 -5.14 1.30 -12.27
CA ARG A 60 -4.88 0.26 -13.28
C ARG A 60 -4.75 0.80 -14.70
N GLU A 61 -5.53 1.81 -15.06
CA GLU A 61 -5.46 2.45 -16.37
C GLU A 61 -4.20 3.30 -16.50
N THR A 62 -3.80 4.00 -15.43
CA THR A 62 -2.60 4.84 -15.40
C THR A 62 -1.31 4.03 -15.57
N PHE A 63 -1.25 2.82 -15.00
CA PHE A 63 -0.09 1.93 -15.02
C PHE A 63 -0.29 0.68 -15.88
N ARG A 64 -1.18 0.74 -16.89
CA ARG A 64 -1.56 -0.43 -17.70
C ARG A 64 -0.37 -1.10 -18.40
N ASP A 65 0.51 -0.29 -18.96
CA ASP A 65 1.65 -0.74 -19.78
C ASP A 65 2.96 -0.77 -18.97
N ASP A 66 2.85 -0.79 -17.63
CA ASP A 66 3.98 -0.77 -16.71
C ASP A 66 4.23 -2.17 -16.13
N GLU A 67 5.21 -2.87 -16.70
CA GLU A 67 5.52 -4.27 -16.33
C GLU A 67 6.03 -4.43 -14.88
N LEU A 68 6.52 -3.34 -14.25
CA LEU A 68 7.01 -3.35 -12.87
C LEU A 68 5.90 -3.09 -11.84
N THR A 69 4.71 -2.69 -12.29
CA THR A 69 3.63 -2.23 -11.42
C THR A 69 2.45 -3.20 -11.39
N GLU A 70 2.18 -3.74 -10.21
CA GLU A 70 1.01 -4.56 -9.95
C GLU A 70 0.02 -3.77 -9.09
N VAL A 71 -1.27 -3.79 -9.44
CA VAL A 71 -2.29 -3.01 -8.74
C VAL A 71 -3.29 -3.95 -8.09
N PHE A 72 -3.48 -3.80 -6.78
CA PHE A 72 -4.38 -4.60 -5.97
C PHE A 72 -5.48 -3.72 -5.37
N LYS A 73 -6.65 -4.31 -5.17
CA LYS A 73 -7.80 -3.65 -4.53
C LYS A 73 -8.04 -4.30 -3.17
N LEU A 74 -7.93 -3.53 -2.10
CA LEU A 74 -8.21 -3.98 -0.74
C LEU A 74 -9.55 -3.38 -0.28
N ASN A 75 -10.60 -4.20 -0.19
CA ASN A 75 -11.87 -3.79 0.39
C ASN A 75 -11.81 -3.97 1.91
N GLU A 76 -11.96 -2.87 2.65
CA GLU A 76 -11.81 -2.84 4.10
C GLU A 76 -13.13 -2.83 4.87
N THR A 77 -14.26 -3.04 4.19
CA THR A 77 -15.60 -2.92 4.77
C THR A 77 -15.83 -3.85 5.96
N ASP A 78 -15.33 -5.08 5.88
CA ASP A 78 -15.53 -6.10 6.92
C ASP A 78 -14.42 -6.13 7.98
N PHE A 79 -13.39 -5.26 7.86
CA PHE A 79 -12.36 -5.18 8.88
C PHE A 79 -12.79 -4.29 10.05
N PRO A 80 -12.47 -4.68 11.30
CA PRO A 80 -12.59 -3.78 12.43
C PRO A 80 -11.82 -2.48 12.18
N ARG A 81 -12.42 -1.34 12.53
CA ARG A 81 -11.75 -0.05 12.37
C ARG A 81 -10.48 0.01 13.21
N TYR A 82 -9.53 0.80 12.72
CA TYR A 82 -8.34 1.15 13.49
C TYR A 82 -8.75 1.63 14.90
N PRO A 83 -8.06 1.19 15.97
CA PRO A 83 -6.83 0.39 15.97
C PRO A 83 -7.00 -1.13 16.01
N LEU A 84 -8.23 -1.67 16.00
CA LEU A 84 -8.49 -3.08 16.37
C LEU A 84 -8.33 -4.09 15.21
N GLY A 85 -8.24 -3.63 13.96
CA GLY A 85 -8.31 -4.50 12.78
C GLY A 85 -7.03 -5.23 12.37
N TRP A 86 -5.86 -4.89 12.93
CA TRP A 86 -4.56 -5.34 12.43
C TRP A 86 -4.38 -6.85 12.30
N GLY A 87 -4.90 -7.61 13.28
CA GLY A 87 -4.77 -9.07 13.31
C GLY A 87 -5.47 -9.78 12.15
N LEU A 88 -6.50 -9.17 11.56
CA LEU A 88 -7.22 -9.68 10.39
C LEU A 88 -6.73 -9.02 9.10
N TRP A 89 -6.47 -7.72 9.18
CA TRP A 89 -6.12 -6.91 8.03
C TRP A 89 -4.75 -7.27 7.44
N LEU A 90 -3.72 -7.47 8.27
CA LEU A 90 -2.37 -7.74 7.77
C LEU A 90 -2.28 -9.10 7.06
N PRO A 91 -2.80 -10.21 7.60
CA PRO A 91 -2.86 -11.48 6.87
C PRO A 91 -3.60 -11.36 5.54
N ALA A 92 -4.76 -10.69 5.52
CA ALA A 92 -5.53 -10.49 4.29
C ALA A 92 -4.77 -9.68 3.23
N LEU A 93 -4.03 -8.65 3.64
CA LEU A 93 -3.16 -7.91 2.74
C LEU A 93 -2.04 -8.79 2.17
N LEU A 94 -1.33 -9.53 3.04
CA LEU A 94 -0.21 -10.38 2.62
C LEU A 94 -0.68 -11.50 1.66
N GLU A 95 -1.87 -12.05 1.91
CA GLU A 95 -2.53 -13.00 1.02
C GLU A 95 -2.90 -12.35 -0.32
N LEU A 96 -3.55 -11.17 -0.30
CA LEU A 96 -3.95 -10.44 -1.49
C LEU A 96 -2.79 -10.14 -2.45
N ILE A 97 -1.61 -9.83 -1.91
CA ILE A 97 -0.42 -9.49 -2.70
C ILE A 97 0.47 -10.72 -2.99
N HIS A 98 0.01 -11.92 -2.64
CA HIS A 98 0.75 -13.17 -2.78
C HIS A 98 2.17 -13.12 -2.22
N TYR A 99 2.34 -12.51 -1.03
CA TYR A 99 3.67 -12.28 -0.44
C TYR A 99 4.45 -13.59 -0.23
N ASN A 100 5.70 -13.62 -0.71
CA ASN A 100 6.61 -14.73 -0.52
C ASN A 100 7.76 -14.36 0.45
N PRO A 101 7.70 -14.74 1.74
CA PRO A 101 8.71 -14.34 2.72
C PRO A 101 10.11 -14.94 2.51
N GLN A 102 10.23 -16.00 1.70
CA GLN A 102 11.51 -16.61 1.36
C GLN A 102 12.20 -15.85 0.21
N GLY A 103 11.41 -15.33 -0.73
CA GLY A 103 11.89 -14.69 -1.96
C GLY A 103 11.85 -13.16 -1.94
N GLU A 104 11.00 -12.55 -1.13
CA GLU A 104 10.68 -11.12 -1.18
C GLU A 104 11.04 -10.39 0.12
N GLU A 105 11.42 -9.12 -0.03
CA GLU A 105 11.51 -8.12 1.03
C GLU A 105 10.50 -7.01 0.70
N LEU A 106 9.51 -6.77 1.56
CA LEU A 106 8.49 -5.74 1.33
C LEU A 106 8.90 -4.39 1.92
N ILE A 107 8.78 -3.32 1.13
CA ILE A 107 9.01 -1.94 1.55
C ILE A 107 7.73 -1.13 1.45
N PHE A 108 7.11 -0.82 2.60
CA PHE A 108 5.89 -0.02 2.63
C PHE A 108 6.20 1.47 2.45
N LEU A 109 5.56 2.08 1.45
CA LEU A 109 5.65 3.50 1.11
C LEU A 109 4.28 4.14 1.28
N LEU A 110 4.24 5.24 2.03
CA LEU A 110 3.03 6.03 2.30
C LEU A 110 3.21 7.42 1.69
N GLU A 111 2.13 7.95 1.12
CA GLU A 111 2.14 9.21 0.37
C GLU A 111 2.67 10.42 1.16
N LYS A 112 2.52 10.44 2.50
CA LYS A 112 3.00 11.54 3.34
C LYS A 112 4.52 11.53 3.60
N LEU A 113 5.27 10.58 3.09
CA LEU A 113 6.71 10.45 3.34
C LEU A 113 7.50 10.60 2.03
N THR A 114 8.12 11.78 1.83
CA THR A 114 9.06 12.02 0.73
C THR A 114 10.29 11.11 0.87
N ILE A 115 10.60 10.32 -0.16
CA ILE A 115 11.68 9.30 -0.23
C ILE A 115 13.10 9.88 -0.05
N LYS A 116 13.29 11.21 -0.01
CA LYS A 116 14.59 11.84 0.28
C LYS A 116 15.16 11.52 1.67
N ARG A 117 14.35 11.01 2.59
CA ARG A 117 14.81 10.29 3.77
C ARG A 117 14.40 8.85 3.60
N SER A 118 15.32 8.03 3.08
CA SER A 118 15.23 6.58 3.11
C SER A 118 15.25 6.10 4.56
N LEU A 119 14.15 6.32 5.30
CA LEU A 119 13.90 5.55 6.50
C LEU A 119 13.58 4.14 6.04
N LYS A 120 14.41 3.19 6.46
CA LYS A 120 14.09 1.76 6.45
C LYS A 120 12.84 1.53 7.31
N ILE A 121 11.65 1.82 6.77
CA ILE A 121 10.35 1.56 7.41
C ILE A 121 10.01 0.05 7.39
N VAL A 122 10.83 -0.75 6.72
CA VAL A 122 10.75 -2.22 6.63
C VAL A 122 10.96 -2.92 7.97
N VAL A 123 11.66 -2.31 8.93
CA VAL A 123 11.91 -2.99 10.21
C VAL A 123 10.70 -2.92 11.14
N LEU A 124 9.80 -1.94 11.02
CA LEU A 124 8.77 -1.76 12.06
C LEU A 124 7.54 -2.67 11.86
N LEU A 125 7.06 -2.93 10.64
CA LEU A 125 5.87 -3.79 10.46
C LEU A 125 6.15 -5.27 10.72
N VAL A 126 7.39 -5.74 10.49
CA VAL A 126 7.78 -7.14 10.74
C VAL A 126 8.30 -7.34 12.18
N ALA A 127 8.90 -6.34 12.82
CA ALA A 127 9.36 -6.44 14.22
C ALA A 127 8.22 -6.40 15.25
N LEU A 128 7.01 -5.95 14.90
CA LEU A 128 5.87 -5.89 15.81
C LEU A 128 5.22 -7.26 16.09
N LYS A 129 5.85 -8.36 15.67
CA LYS A 129 5.50 -9.73 16.09
C LYS A 129 6.26 -10.11 17.37
N LYS A 130 6.18 -9.27 18.41
CA LYS A 130 6.38 -9.57 19.84
C LYS A 130 6.33 -8.24 20.61
N ASP A 131 5.21 -8.01 21.28
CA ASP A 131 5.04 -7.09 22.42
C ASP A 131 5.07 -5.57 22.13
N ASN A 132 3.89 -4.95 22.31
CA ASN A 132 3.60 -3.51 22.39
C ASN A 132 3.70 -2.66 21.11
N LEU A 133 2.52 -2.28 20.60
CA LEU A 133 2.32 -1.28 19.56
C LEU A 133 2.56 0.13 20.11
N VAL A 134 3.64 0.78 19.68
CA VAL A 134 3.79 2.24 19.76
C VAL A 134 3.86 2.78 18.34
N PHE A 135 2.81 3.49 17.94
CA PHE A 135 2.85 4.30 16.73
C PHE A 135 3.51 5.63 17.08
N LEU A 136 4.66 5.93 16.48
CA LEU A 136 5.13 7.31 16.40
C LEU A 136 4.26 8.02 15.35
N GLN A 137 3.28 8.79 15.82
CA GLN A 137 2.78 9.93 15.05
C GLN A 137 3.96 10.89 14.86
N LEU A 138 4.32 11.14 13.60
CA LEU A 138 5.00 12.36 13.21
C LEU A 138 3.93 13.36 12.75
#